data_AF-A0A849FPU0-F1
#
_entry.id   AF-A0A849FPU0-F1
#
_cell.length_a   1.000
_cell.length_b   1.000
_cell.length_c   1.000
_cell.angle_alpha   90.00
_cell.angle_beta   90.00
_cell.angle_gamma   90.00
#
_symmetry.space_group_name_H-M   'P 1'
#
loop_
_entity.id
_entity.type
_entity.pdbx_description
1 polymer ?
#
loop_
_entity_poly.entity_id
_entity_poly.type
_entity_poly.pdbx_seq_one_letter_code
_entity_poly.pdbx_strand_id
1 'polypeptide(L)'
;TGNLYGPMRLPLLGPLDPRQEYSSPWSIQNIQFTYKGFKHFEVYGGIKNLLDWTPNRGNPFIIARANDPFDKNVTFDNNGDVVATVDNPYALTFDPSYVYGPNQGIRSFFGMRYRFDK
;
A
#
# COMPACT_ATOMS: atom_id res chain seq x y z
N THR A 1 -0.26 8.41 17.07
CA THR A 1 0.61 9.08 16.10
C THR A 1 -0.18 9.32 14.84
N GLY A 2 0.09 10.42 14.14
CA GLY A 2 -0.65 10.82 12.96
C GLY A 2 0.28 11.48 11.97
N ASN A 3 0.20 11.07 10.71
CA ASN A 3 0.96 11.69 9.61
C ASN A 3 -0.02 12.22 8.57
N LEU A 4 0.29 13.37 7.98
CA LEU A 4 -0.42 13.93 6.83
C LEU A 4 0.55 13.99 5.65
N TYR A 5 0.13 13.44 4.53
CA TYR A 5 0.90 13.43 3.29
C TYR A 5 0.14 14.20 2.22
N GLY A 6 0.83 15.12 1.56
CA GLY A 6 0.32 15.79 0.38
C GLY A 6 0.33 14.88 -0.85
N PRO A 7 -0.14 15.38 -2.00
CA PRO A 7 -0.07 14.65 -3.27
C PRO A 7 1.38 14.30 -3.63
N MET A 8 1.61 13.06 -4.02
CA MET A 8 2.90 12.56 -4.50
C MET A 8 2.76 12.17 -5.96
N ARG A 9 3.83 12.33 -6.75
CA ARG A 9 3.90 11.81 -8.11
C ARG A 9 4.18 10.31 -8.07
N LEU A 10 3.46 9.54 -8.87
CA LEU A 10 3.48 8.08 -8.89
C LEU A 10 4.04 7.57 -10.23
N PRO A 11 4.76 6.43 -10.22
CA PRO A 11 5.36 5.86 -11.43
C PRO A 11 4.29 5.20 -12.30
N LEU A 12 4.06 5.73 -13.50
CA LEU A 12 3.19 5.10 -14.50
C LEU A 12 4.04 4.34 -15.53
N LEU A 13 3.51 3.25 -16.08
CA LEU A 13 4.19 2.46 -17.11
C LEU A 13 4.04 3.04 -18.53
N GLY A 14 3.18 4.03 -18.70
CA GLY A 14 3.00 4.71 -19.97
C GLY A 14 1.69 5.51 -20.04
N PRO A 15 1.38 6.12 -21.18
CA PRO A 15 0.17 6.93 -21.37
C PRO A 15 -1.14 6.14 -21.29
N LEU A 16 -1.08 4.82 -21.49
CA LEU A 16 -2.24 3.92 -21.43
C LEU A 16 -2.51 3.38 -20.02
N ASP A 17 -1.65 3.69 -19.05
CA ASP A 17 -1.81 3.23 -17.68
C ASP A 17 -3.03 3.91 -17.03
N PRO A 18 -4.05 3.16 -16.60
CA PRO A 18 -5.26 3.74 -16.03
C PRO A 18 -5.09 4.22 -14.58
N ARG A 19 -3.92 4.01 -13.97
CA ARG A 19 -3.59 4.47 -12.61
C ARG A 19 -3.39 5.98 -12.59
N GLN A 20 -3.71 6.61 -11.45
CA GLN A 20 -3.53 8.05 -11.30
C GLN A 20 -2.04 8.43 -11.28
N GLU A 21 -1.63 9.48 -12.00
CA GLU A 21 -0.25 9.99 -11.95
C GLU A 21 0.09 10.61 -10.58
N TYR A 22 -0.91 11.09 -9.84
CA TYR A 22 -0.73 11.71 -8.53
C TYR A 22 -1.60 11.04 -7.48
N SER A 23 -1.06 10.84 -6.27
CA SER A 23 -1.85 10.39 -5.13
C SER A 23 -2.76 11.50 -4.63
N SER A 24 -3.99 11.16 -4.23
CA SER A 24 -4.79 12.07 -3.39
C SER A 24 -4.10 12.30 -2.05
N PRO A 25 -4.22 13.48 -1.41
CA PRO A 25 -3.72 13.70 -0.06
C PRO A 25 -4.30 12.67 0.91
N TRP A 26 -3.48 12.16 1.81
CA TRP A 26 -3.92 11.10 2.72
C TRP A 26 -3.27 11.21 4.09
N SER A 27 -3.90 10.56 5.06
CA SER A 27 -3.44 10.55 6.43
C SER A 27 -3.67 9.18 7.05
N ILE A 28 -2.71 8.74 7.85
CA ILE A 28 -2.85 7.55 8.69
C ILE A 28 -2.74 7.99 10.13
N GLN A 29 -3.78 7.66 10.87
CA GLN A 29 -3.92 7.95 12.29
C GLN A 29 -3.88 6.64 13.06
N ASN A 30 -3.04 6.58 14.08
CA ASN A 30 -2.88 5.42 14.94
C ASN A 30 -3.07 5.85 16.39
N ILE A 31 -3.86 5.09 17.14
CA ILE A 31 -4.09 5.31 18.57
C ILE A 31 -3.54 4.09 19.31
N GLN A 32 -2.75 4.33 20.35
CA GLN A 32 -2.28 3.29 21.25
C GLN A 32 -2.44 3.75 22.69
N PHE A 33 -3.00 2.89 23.51
CA PHE A 33 -3.12 3.03 24.95
C PHE A 33 -2.15 2.06 25.63
N THR A 34 -1.53 2.49 26.72
CA THR A 34 -0.65 1.66 27.54
C THR A 34 -1.04 1.85 29.00
N TYR A 35 -1.35 0.75 29.68
CA TYR A 35 -1.68 0.69 31.10
C TYR A 35 -0.51 0.07 31.87
N LYS A 36 0.00 0.81 32.86
CA LYS A 36 1.18 0.45 33.67
C LYS A 36 0.87 0.26 35.15
N GLY A 37 -0.38 -0.04 35.50
CA GLY A 37 -0.81 -0.14 36.89
C GLY A 37 -0.29 -1.38 37.64
N PHE A 38 0.31 -2.35 36.93
CA PHE A 38 0.81 -3.58 37.53
C PHE A 38 2.33 -3.52 37.74
N LYS A 39 2.81 -4.03 38.88
CA LYS A 39 4.25 -4.16 39.14
C LYS A 39 4.85 -5.16 38.15
N HIS A 40 5.87 -4.74 37.40
CA HIS A 40 6.55 -5.51 36.34
C HIS A 40 5.73 -5.83 35.07
N PHE A 41 4.43 -5.50 35.01
CA PHE A 41 3.59 -5.77 33.83
C PHE A 41 3.03 -4.48 33.23
N GLU A 42 3.15 -4.33 31.91
CA GLU A 42 2.52 -3.26 31.13
C GLU A 42 1.61 -3.90 30.08
N VAL A 43 0.34 -3.53 30.05
CA VAL A 43 -0.61 -3.97 29.03
C VAL A 43 -0.79 -2.82 28.04
N TYR A 44 -0.81 -3.12 26.74
CA TYR A 44 -1.01 -2.10 25.72
C TYR A 44 -1.93 -2.62 24.62
N GLY A 45 -2.69 -1.71 24.04
CA GLY A 45 -3.57 -2.01 22.93
C GLY A 45 -3.83 -0.76 22.11
N GLY A 46 -4.32 -0.94 20.90
CA GLY A 46 -4.53 0.20 20.02
C GLY A 46 -5.17 -0.16 18.71
N ILE A 47 -5.43 0.88 17.93
CA ILE A 47 -5.95 0.81 16.57
C ILE A 47 -4.93 1.48 15.66
N LYS A 48 -4.53 0.79 14.60
CA LYS A 48 -3.74 1.35 13.51
C LYS A 48 -4.65 1.68 12.33
N ASN A 49 -4.29 2.72 11.60
CA ASN A 49 -5.03 3.19 10.42
C ASN A 49 -6.52 3.44 10.72
N LEU A 50 -6.78 4.30 11.71
CA LEU A 50 -8.14 4.63 12.18
C LEU A 50 -9.08 5.15 11.08
N LEU A 51 -8.53 5.80 10.05
CA LEU A 51 -9.29 6.33 8.90
C LEU A 51 -9.56 5.26 7.82
N ASP A 52 -9.11 4.02 8.05
CA ASP A 52 -9.19 2.88 7.13
C ASP A 52 -8.65 3.22 5.72
N TRP A 53 -7.62 4.05 5.63
CA TRP A 53 -7.13 4.51 4.34
C TRP A 53 -6.21 3.48 3.69
N THR A 54 -6.40 3.23 2.39
CA THR A 54 -5.54 2.36 1.58
C THR A 54 -5.33 2.95 0.17
N PRO A 55 -4.17 2.74 -0.46
CA PRO A 55 -3.83 3.32 -1.77
C PRO A 55 -4.59 2.71 -2.95
N ASN A 56 -5.35 1.63 -2.76
CA ASN A 56 -6.23 1.06 -3.79
C ASN A 56 -7.52 1.87 -3.99
N ARG A 57 -7.85 2.81 -3.11
CA ARG A 57 -9.08 3.60 -3.22
C ARG A 57 -8.97 4.58 -4.39
N GLY A 58 -9.74 4.31 -5.46
CA GLY A 58 -9.78 5.15 -6.66
C GLY A 58 -8.86 4.69 -7.80
N ASN A 59 -8.08 3.62 -7.60
CA ASN A 59 -7.31 2.98 -8.66
C ASN A 59 -7.87 1.58 -8.96
N PRO A 60 -7.87 1.12 -10.23
CA PRO A 60 -8.36 -0.21 -10.60
C PRO A 60 -7.50 -1.33 -10.00
N PHE A 61 -6.19 -1.07 -9.86
CA PHE A 61 -5.20 -1.96 -9.27
C PHE A 61 -4.01 -1.13 -8.76
N ILE A 62 -3.27 -1.68 -7.79
CA ILE A 62 -2.01 -1.07 -7.31
C ILE A 62 -0.82 -1.69 -8.05
N ILE A 63 -0.82 -3.01 -8.21
CA ILE A 63 0.24 -3.76 -8.88
C ILE A 63 -0.26 -4.08 -10.28
N ALA A 64 0.44 -3.59 -11.30
CA ALA A 64 0.11 -3.94 -12.67
C ALA A 64 0.46 -5.41 -12.91
N ARG A 65 -0.42 -6.12 -13.64
CA ARG A 65 -0.27 -7.54 -14.01
C ARG A 65 0.15 -8.48 -12.87
N ALA A 66 -0.42 -8.30 -11.67
CA ALA A 66 -0.09 -9.15 -10.51
C ALA A 66 -0.33 -10.67 -10.75
N ASN A 67 -1.17 -11.04 -11.71
CA ASN A 67 -1.45 -12.40 -12.14
C ASN A 67 -0.41 -12.99 -13.11
N ASP A 68 0.47 -12.17 -13.68
CA ASP A 68 1.54 -12.57 -14.61
C ASP A 68 2.86 -11.89 -14.24
N PRO A 69 3.47 -12.24 -13.09
CA PRO A 69 4.60 -11.51 -12.51
C PRO A 69 5.91 -11.63 -13.30
N PHE A 70 5.92 -12.43 -14.36
CA PHE A 70 7.09 -12.65 -15.23
C PHE A 70 6.78 -12.36 -16.70
N ASP A 71 5.68 -11.62 -16.97
CA ASP A 71 5.31 -11.16 -18.31
C ASP A 71 5.23 -12.27 -19.38
N LYS A 72 4.79 -13.47 -19.00
CA LYS A 72 4.72 -14.63 -19.91
C LYS A 72 3.68 -14.44 -21.02
N ASN A 73 2.66 -13.64 -20.75
CA ASN A 73 1.56 -13.34 -21.66
C ASN A 73 1.58 -11.86 -22.09
N VAL A 74 2.78 -11.28 -22.23
CA VAL A 74 2.98 -9.91 -22.74
C VAL A 74 3.62 -9.99 -24.12
N THR A 75 3.10 -9.20 -25.07
CA THR A 75 3.63 -9.12 -26.42
C THR A 75 4.47 -7.85 -26.54
N PHE A 76 5.69 -8.02 -27.06
CA PHE A 76 6.61 -6.92 -27.32
C PHE A 76 6.74 -6.71 -28.83
N ASP A 77 6.92 -5.46 -29.25
CA ASP A 77 7.22 -5.13 -30.63
C ASP A 77 8.72 -5.34 -30.96
N ASN A 78 9.11 -5.01 -32.19
CA ASN A 78 10.50 -5.13 -32.64
C ASN A 78 11.48 -4.18 -31.93
N ASN A 79 10.98 -3.16 -31.24
CA ASN A 79 11.77 -2.21 -30.47
C ASN A 79 11.89 -2.62 -28.98
N GLY A 80 11.16 -3.65 -28.56
CA GLY A 80 11.08 -4.09 -27.17
C GLY A 80 10.01 -3.36 -26.36
N ASP A 81 9.14 -2.58 -27.01
CA ASP A 81 8.02 -1.90 -26.35
C ASP A 81 6.81 -2.83 -26.23
N VAL A 82 6.03 -2.64 -25.16
CA VAL A 82 4.84 -3.46 -24.91
C VAL A 82 3.71 -3.05 -25.84
N VAL A 83 3.08 -4.02 -26.49
CA VAL A 83 1.95 -3.80 -27.39
C VAL A 83 0.63 -4.12 -26.68
N ALA A 84 -0.37 -3.26 -26.88
CA ALA A 84 -1.72 -3.51 -26.39
C ALA A 84 -2.34 -4.72 -27.11
N THR A 85 -2.85 -5.69 -26.33
CA THR A 85 -3.56 -6.87 -26.84
C THR A 85 -4.95 -6.97 -26.23
N VAL A 86 -5.77 -7.93 -26.68
CA VAL A 86 -7.10 -8.17 -26.10
C VAL A 86 -7.01 -8.48 -24.59
N ASP A 87 -5.98 -9.22 -24.19
CA ASP A 87 -5.73 -9.60 -22.78
C ASP A 87 -4.88 -8.55 -22.02
N ASN A 88 -4.29 -7.57 -22.71
CA ASN A 88 -3.48 -6.48 -22.14
C ASN A 88 -3.80 -5.14 -22.83
N PRO A 89 -5.02 -4.58 -22.70
CA PRO A 89 -5.43 -3.40 -23.45
C PRO A 89 -4.65 -2.13 -23.08
N TYR A 90 -4.02 -2.12 -21.90
CA TYR A 90 -3.26 -1.00 -21.38
C TYR A 90 -1.75 -1.12 -21.62
N ALA A 91 -1.31 -2.13 -22.38
CA ALA A 91 0.11 -2.37 -22.70
C ALA A 91 1.02 -2.36 -21.45
N LEU A 92 0.58 -2.98 -20.36
CA LEU A 92 1.32 -2.99 -19.10
C LEU A 92 2.25 -4.21 -18.99
N THR A 93 3.31 -4.08 -18.21
CA THR A 93 4.12 -5.17 -17.68
C THR A 93 3.84 -5.34 -16.18
N PHE A 94 4.38 -6.39 -15.57
CA PHE A 94 4.36 -6.51 -14.12
C PHE A 94 5.12 -5.37 -13.46
N ASP A 95 4.40 -4.60 -12.62
CA ASP A 95 4.98 -3.46 -11.92
C ASP A 95 4.46 -3.35 -10.47
N PRO A 96 5.31 -3.64 -9.48
CA PRO A 96 5.00 -3.46 -8.07
C PRO A 96 5.43 -2.08 -7.52
N SER A 97 5.98 -1.17 -8.34
CA SER A 97 6.60 0.08 -7.87
C SER A 97 5.61 1.18 -7.49
N TYR A 98 4.34 1.08 -7.92
CA TYR A 98 3.28 2.06 -7.66
C TYR A 98 2.79 2.08 -6.19
N VAL A 99 3.43 1.34 -5.28
CA VAL A 99 3.06 1.31 -3.86
C VAL A 99 3.60 2.55 -3.13
N TYR A 100 2.72 3.47 -2.76
CA TYR A 100 3.07 4.73 -2.07
C TYR A 100 2.53 4.84 -0.63
N GLY A 101 1.85 3.80 -0.14
CA GLY A 101 1.25 3.76 1.18
C GLY A 101 0.98 2.33 1.65
N PRO A 102 0.59 2.12 2.91
CA PRO A 102 0.29 0.78 3.40
C PRO A 102 -0.98 0.21 2.79
N ASN A 103 -0.91 -1.05 2.36
CA ASN A 103 -2.02 -1.79 1.77
C ASN A 103 -2.95 -2.43 2.82
N GLN A 104 -2.68 -2.19 4.11
CA GLN A 104 -3.48 -2.73 5.21
C GLN A 104 -4.40 -1.64 5.76
N GLY A 105 -5.71 -1.93 5.75
CA GLY A 105 -6.74 -1.08 6.32
C GLY A 105 -6.69 -1.00 7.85
N ILE A 106 -7.82 -0.61 8.44
CA ILE A 106 -7.96 -0.48 9.89
C ILE A 106 -7.72 -1.81 10.59
N ARG A 107 -6.93 -1.80 11.67
CA ARG A 107 -6.66 -2.99 12.48
C ARG A 107 -6.49 -2.67 13.94
N SER A 108 -6.98 -3.55 14.81
CA SER A 108 -6.73 -3.51 16.25
C SER A 108 -5.55 -4.41 16.62
N PHE A 109 -4.88 -4.08 17.72
CA PHE A 109 -3.86 -4.92 18.32
C PHE A 109 -3.89 -4.81 19.84
N PHE A 110 -3.42 -5.87 20.51
CA PHE A 110 -3.32 -5.97 21.95
C PHE A 110 -2.04 -6.74 22.31
N GLY A 111 -1.39 -6.39 23.41
CA GLY A 111 -0.18 -7.05 23.88
C GLY A 111 0.14 -6.74 25.33
N MET A 112 1.10 -7.49 25.86
CA MET A 112 1.59 -7.37 27.23
C MET A 112 3.12 -7.38 27.21
N ARG A 113 3.74 -6.51 28.02
CA ARG A 113 5.18 -6.48 28.28
C ARG A 113 5.41 -6.83 29.74
N TYR A 114 6.44 -7.63 29.97
CA TYR A 114 6.93 -7.93 31.30
C TYR A 114 8.36 -7.40 31.45
N ARG A 115 8.64 -6.67 32.53
CA ARG A 115 9.95 -6.09 32.83
C ARG A 115 10.57 -6.80 34.02
N PHE A 116 11.70 -7.48 33.79
CA PHE A 116 12.56 -7.98 34.86
C PHE A 116 13.52 -6.86 35.25
N ASP A 117 13.32 -6.26 36.42
CA ASP A 117 14.37 -5.46 37.06
C ASP A 117 15.19 -6.42 37.93
N LYS A 118 16.51 -6.45 37.72
CA LYS A 118 17.44 -7.37 38.39
C LYS A 118 17.95 -6.79 39.70
#